data_AF-A0A3L6M678-F1
#
_entry.id   AF-A0A3L6M678-F1
#
_cell.length_a   1.000
_cell.length_b   1.000
_cell.length_c   1.000
_cell.angle_alpha   90.00
_cell.angle_beta   90.00
_cell.angle_gamma   90.00
#
_symmetry.space_group_name_H-M   'P 1'
#
loop_
_entity.id
_entity.type
_entity.pdbx_description
1 polymer ?
#
loop_
_entity_poly.entity_id
_entity_poly.type
_entity_poly.pdbx_seq_one_letter_code
_entity_poly.pdbx_strand_id
1 'polypeptide(L)'
;MNLWIRSPVACLLAILCDTSVAAPPRTEFEQGFIGRQWVSETPVFDPYPFSGQCKHLESQDLQRNQKRIHGFRIDYFNCNGRGLYLLEQSIGDGKVKVVDALHLPRFKPGERYMMTGDCEINGNTDTDFIAVVRLGRREKVDWKTGIRAAWAPKPETGKIEELSTRDIVCWRMTPP
;
A
#
# COMPACT_ATOMS: atom_id res chain seq x y z
N MET A 1 13.84 -37.77 61.54
CA MET A 1 14.62 -37.74 60.29
C MET A 1 13.68 -38.09 59.15
N ASN A 2 13.24 -37.09 58.38
CA ASN A 2 12.40 -37.28 57.19
C ASN A 2 13.00 -36.42 56.07
N LEU A 3 13.52 -37.10 55.02
CA LEU A 3 14.04 -36.47 53.82
C LEU A 3 12.86 -35.98 52.95
N TRP A 4 12.83 -34.68 52.67
CA TRP A 4 11.97 -34.10 51.64
C TRP A 4 12.73 -34.04 50.31
N ILE A 5 12.25 -34.80 49.33
CA ILE A 5 12.74 -34.80 47.95
C ILE A 5 12.23 -33.52 47.27
N ARG A 6 13.16 -32.66 46.83
CA ARG A 6 12.87 -31.51 45.97
C ARG A 6 12.84 -31.99 44.51
N SER A 7 11.68 -31.94 43.86
CA SER A 7 11.59 -32.05 42.40
C SER A 7 11.99 -30.72 41.74
N PRO A 8 12.81 -30.74 40.68
CA PRO A 8 13.11 -29.56 39.88
C PRO A 8 12.06 -29.41 38.77
N VAL A 9 11.22 -28.39 38.84
CA VAL A 9 10.45 -27.92 37.68
C VAL A 9 11.31 -26.88 36.97
N ALA A 10 12.07 -27.34 35.99
CA ALA A 10 12.64 -26.52 34.93
C ALA A 10 11.62 -26.47 33.78
N CYS A 11 11.15 -25.27 33.43
CA CYS A 11 10.56 -24.98 32.12
C CYS A 11 10.63 -23.45 31.94
N LEU A 12 11.70 -22.95 31.32
CA LEU A 12 11.76 -22.56 29.90
C LEU A 12 10.98 -21.27 29.59
N LEU A 13 11.73 -20.16 29.65
CA LEU A 13 11.81 -19.09 28.64
C LEU A 13 10.66 -19.05 27.61
N ALA A 14 9.68 -18.19 27.86
CA ALA A 14 8.89 -17.60 26.79
C ALA A 14 9.55 -16.27 26.37
N ILE A 15 10.60 -16.38 25.56
CA ILE A 15 11.00 -15.28 24.68
C ILE A 15 9.86 -15.15 23.68
N LEU A 16 8.99 -14.17 23.90
CA LEU A 16 8.10 -13.69 22.84
C LEU A 16 9.01 -13.12 21.76
N CYS A 17 9.30 -13.96 20.77
CA CYS A 17 9.73 -13.51 19.46
C CYS A 17 8.65 -12.56 18.97
N ASP A 18 8.94 -11.27 19.10
CA ASP A 18 8.28 -10.21 18.35
C ASP A 18 8.71 -10.41 16.89
N THR A 19 8.12 -11.42 16.24
CA THR A 19 8.10 -11.51 14.79
C THR A 19 7.12 -10.45 14.33
N SER A 20 7.54 -9.18 14.40
CA SER A 20 7.20 -8.23 13.36
C SER A 20 7.54 -8.95 12.05
N VAL A 21 6.52 -9.52 11.43
CA VAL A 21 6.62 -10.17 10.12
C VAL A 21 7.21 -9.09 9.24
N ALA A 22 8.53 -9.18 8.99
CA ALA A 22 9.18 -8.34 8.03
C ALA A 22 8.34 -8.44 6.76
N ALA A 23 7.90 -7.29 6.25
CA ALA A 23 7.18 -7.23 5.00
C ALA A 23 7.91 -8.15 4.00
N PRO A 24 7.21 -9.07 3.32
CA PRO A 24 7.85 -10.05 2.46
C PRO A 24 8.80 -9.33 1.49
N PRO A 25 9.95 -9.93 1.14
CA PRO A 25 10.84 -9.35 0.15
C PRO A 25 10.04 -9.03 -1.11
N ARG A 26 10.28 -7.84 -1.66
CA ARG A 26 9.64 -7.39 -2.91
C ARG A 26 9.77 -8.50 -3.95
N THR A 27 8.65 -8.85 -4.55
CA THR A 27 8.56 -9.87 -5.58
C THR A 27 9.47 -9.51 -6.75
N GLU A 28 10.08 -10.51 -7.39
CA GLU A 28 10.92 -10.35 -8.59
C GLU A 28 10.20 -9.53 -9.68
N PHE A 29 8.88 -9.69 -9.75
CA PHE A 29 8.02 -8.91 -10.64
C PHE A 29 8.03 -7.41 -10.32
N GLU A 30 7.88 -6.99 -9.05
CA GLU A 30 7.92 -5.55 -8.67
C GLU A 30 9.26 -4.92 -9.02
N GLN A 31 10.35 -5.63 -8.73
CA GLN A 31 11.71 -5.20 -9.07
C GLN A 31 11.87 -5.03 -10.59
N GLY A 32 11.14 -5.82 -11.38
CA GLY A 32 11.09 -5.69 -12.82
C GLY A 32 10.63 -4.30 -13.31
N PHE A 33 9.77 -3.59 -12.58
CA PHE A 33 9.25 -2.28 -13.03
C PHE A 33 10.19 -1.12 -12.69
N ILE A 34 10.90 -1.22 -11.58
CA ILE A 34 11.69 -0.11 -11.03
C ILE A 34 12.78 0.32 -12.00
N GLY A 35 12.89 1.62 -12.25
CA GLY A 35 13.87 2.22 -13.15
C GLY A 35 13.51 2.12 -14.63
N ARG A 36 12.39 1.48 -15.01
CA ARG A 36 11.92 1.48 -16.40
C ARG A 36 11.30 2.83 -16.77
N GLN A 37 11.62 3.31 -17.96
CA GLN A 37 11.05 4.51 -18.57
C GLN A 37 9.82 4.14 -19.40
N TRP A 38 8.66 4.72 -19.09
CA TRP A 38 7.43 4.54 -19.84
C TRP A 38 7.18 5.82 -20.65
N VAL A 39 7.18 5.68 -21.98
CA VAL A 39 6.81 6.75 -22.92
C VAL A 39 5.29 6.73 -23.05
N SER A 40 4.67 7.91 -23.07
CA SER A 40 3.23 8.15 -23.05
C SER A 40 2.50 7.62 -24.29
N GLU A 41 2.33 6.31 -24.37
CA GLU A 41 1.20 5.66 -25.01
C GLU A 41 0.97 4.46 -24.11
N THR A 42 -0.16 4.38 -23.40
CA THR A 42 -0.47 3.23 -22.55
C THR A 42 -0.20 1.97 -23.37
N PRO A 43 0.91 1.24 -23.15
CA PRO A 43 1.16 0.12 -24.01
C PRO A 43 0.16 -0.94 -23.57
N VAL A 44 -0.34 -1.71 -24.52
CA VAL A 44 -0.79 -3.08 -24.23
C VAL A 44 0.46 -3.82 -23.74
N PHE A 45 0.86 -3.56 -22.49
CA PHE A 45 2.01 -4.20 -21.88
C PHE A 45 1.48 -5.35 -21.04
N ASP A 46 1.97 -6.51 -21.42
CA ASP A 46 1.67 -7.81 -20.86
C ASP A 46 2.84 -8.15 -19.90
N PRO A 47 2.76 -7.84 -18.60
CA PRO A 47 3.88 -7.99 -17.67
C PRO A 47 4.15 -9.45 -17.25
N TYR A 48 3.44 -10.43 -17.79
CA TYR A 48 3.70 -11.86 -17.69
C TYR A 48 3.87 -12.42 -19.10
N PRO A 49 4.60 -13.50 -19.37
CA PRO A 49 4.42 -14.26 -20.62
C PRO A 49 3.03 -14.96 -20.73
N PHE A 50 2.03 -14.50 -19.95
CA PHE A 50 0.68 -15.05 -19.80
C PHE A 50 -0.42 -13.98 -19.53
N SER A 51 -0.17 -12.66 -19.63
CA SER A 51 -1.05 -11.60 -19.08
C SER A 51 -1.58 -10.56 -20.07
N GLY A 52 -2.46 -10.98 -20.97
CA GLY A 52 -3.21 -10.03 -21.78
C GLY A 52 -4.15 -9.04 -21.05
N GLN A 53 -4.18 -8.90 -19.71
CA GLN A 53 -5.22 -8.11 -19.01
C GLN A 53 -4.80 -7.47 -17.67
N CYS A 54 -3.83 -6.54 -17.66
CA CYS A 54 -3.78 -5.51 -16.61
C CYS A 54 -4.66 -4.33 -17.03
N LYS A 55 -5.67 -3.98 -16.24
CA LYS A 55 -6.52 -2.81 -16.47
C LYS A 55 -6.01 -1.63 -15.64
N HIS A 56 -5.66 -0.52 -16.30
CA HIS A 56 -5.43 0.75 -15.62
C HIS A 56 -6.76 1.24 -15.03
N LEU A 57 -6.74 1.59 -13.75
CA LEU A 57 -7.95 1.99 -13.02
C LEU A 57 -7.96 3.47 -12.72
N GLU A 58 -6.84 4.02 -12.26
CA GLU A 58 -6.76 5.39 -11.78
C GLU A 58 -5.34 5.94 -11.91
N SER A 59 -5.25 7.24 -12.17
CA SER A 59 -4.01 8.01 -12.23
C SER A 59 -4.23 9.36 -11.56
N GLN A 60 -3.30 9.80 -10.74
CA GLN A 60 -3.35 11.15 -10.18
C GLN A 60 -1.96 11.69 -9.90
N ASP A 61 -1.83 13.01 -10.01
CA ASP A 61 -0.68 13.72 -9.49
C ASP A 61 -0.63 13.58 -7.98
N LEU A 62 0.58 13.39 -7.45
CA LEU A 62 0.74 13.17 -6.03
C LEU A 62 0.45 14.45 -5.23
N GLN A 63 -0.32 14.34 -4.16
CA GLN A 63 -0.67 15.43 -3.25
C GLN A 63 -0.24 15.17 -1.80
N ARG A 64 0.12 16.26 -1.11
CA ARG A 64 0.35 16.30 0.35
C ARG A 64 0.06 17.70 0.86
N ASN A 65 -0.70 17.83 1.94
CA ASN A 65 -1.07 19.12 2.54
C ASN A 65 -1.71 20.08 1.52
N GLN A 66 -2.64 19.57 0.70
CA GLN A 66 -3.35 20.32 -0.35
C GLN A 66 -2.44 20.84 -1.47
N LYS A 67 -1.20 20.37 -1.52
CA LYS A 67 -0.21 20.79 -2.51
C LYS A 67 0.16 19.61 -3.38
N ARG A 68 0.14 19.85 -4.69
CA ARG A 68 0.72 18.94 -5.66
C ARG A 68 2.22 18.84 -5.47
N ILE A 69 2.74 17.63 -5.40
CA ILE A 69 4.16 17.34 -5.43
C ILE A 69 4.60 17.25 -6.89
N HIS A 70 5.24 18.31 -7.38
CA HIS A 70 5.62 18.43 -8.78
C HIS A 70 6.52 17.27 -9.24
N GLY A 71 6.21 16.75 -10.43
CA GLY A 71 7.00 15.70 -11.06
C GLY A 71 6.77 14.31 -10.50
N PHE A 72 5.86 14.12 -9.53
CA PHE A 72 5.49 12.79 -9.05
C PHE A 72 4.00 12.52 -9.28
N ARG A 73 3.70 11.29 -9.67
CA ARG A 73 2.34 10.79 -9.82
C ARG A 73 2.24 9.36 -9.31
N ILE A 74 1.02 8.92 -9.10
CA ILE A 74 0.69 7.57 -8.74
C ILE A 74 -0.27 6.96 -9.75
N ASP A 75 -0.07 5.69 -10.04
CA ASP A 75 -0.94 4.93 -10.92
C ASP A 75 -1.38 3.63 -10.24
N TYR A 76 -2.63 3.25 -10.47
CA TYR A 76 -3.22 2.04 -9.94
C TYR A 76 -3.75 1.15 -11.07
N PHE A 77 -3.33 -0.10 -11.06
CA PHE A 77 -3.70 -1.14 -12.03
C PHE A 77 -4.32 -2.34 -11.31
N ASN A 78 -5.21 -3.03 -12.01
CA ASN A 78 -5.70 -4.35 -11.62
C ASN A 78 -5.27 -5.38 -12.67
N CYS A 79 -4.38 -6.28 -12.24
CA CYS A 79 -3.84 -7.38 -13.03
C CYS A 79 -4.49 -8.69 -12.57
N ASN A 80 -5.61 -9.07 -13.19
CA ASN A 80 -6.33 -10.32 -12.89
C ASN A 80 -6.69 -10.48 -11.39
N GLY A 81 -7.26 -9.44 -10.79
CA GLY A 81 -7.65 -9.43 -9.38
C GLY A 81 -6.50 -9.13 -8.41
N ARG A 82 -5.30 -8.81 -8.92
CA ARG A 82 -4.17 -8.34 -8.12
C ARG A 82 -3.96 -6.86 -8.38
N GLY A 83 -4.02 -6.06 -7.31
CA GLY A 83 -3.75 -4.63 -7.41
C GLY A 83 -2.25 -4.37 -7.55
N LEU A 84 -1.88 -3.42 -8.41
CA LEU A 84 -0.52 -2.92 -8.55
C LEU A 84 -0.57 -1.39 -8.43
N TYR A 85 0.18 -0.85 -7.49
CA TYR A 85 0.26 0.57 -7.20
C TYR A 85 1.68 1.06 -7.49
N LEU A 86 1.80 2.07 -8.35
CA LEU A 86 3.07 2.59 -8.83
C LEU A 86 3.29 4.01 -8.32
N LEU A 87 4.54 4.30 -7.95
CA LEU A 87 5.04 5.64 -7.75
C LEU A 87 5.93 5.97 -8.93
N GLU A 88 5.61 7.06 -9.63
CA GLU A 88 6.31 7.45 -10.85
C GLU A 88 6.84 8.87 -10.74
N GLN A 89 7.95 9.12 -11.42
CA GLN A 89 8.57 10.43 -11.52
C GLN A 89 8.69 10.86 -12.98
N SER A 90 8.23 12.08 -13.28
CA SER A 90 8.47 12.74 -14.56
C SER A 90 9.96 13.01 -14.73
N ILE A 91 10.49 12.67 -15.90
CA ILE A 91 11.90 12.87 -16.25
C ILE A 91 12.08 13.78 -17.47
N GLY A 92 11.05 14.58 -17.79
CA GLY A 92 11.02 15.48 -18.94
C GLY A 92 10.42 14.85 -20.20
N ASP A 93 10.13 15.69 -21.20
CA ASP A 93 9.63 15.28 -22.52
C ASP A 93 8.38 14.38 -22.51
N GLY A 94 7.50 14.58 -21.52
CA GLY A 94 6.30 13.74 -21.33
C GLY A 94 6.61 12.31 -20.88
N LYS A 95 7.86 12.00 -20.53
CA LYS A 95 8.31 10.67 -20.10
C LYS A 95 8.25 10.56 -18.58
N VAL A 96 7.92 9.37 -18.11
CA VAL A 96 7.94 9.01 -16.70
C VAL A 96 8.85 7.80 -16.48
N LYS A 97 9.40 7.69 -15.27
CA LYS A 97 10.05 6.48 -14.78
C LYS A 97 9.27 5.93 -13.60
N VAL A 98 9.19 4.61 -13.49
CA VAL A 98 8.70 3.97 -12.28
C VAL A 98 9.80 4.06 -11.23
N VAL A 99 9.51 4.79 -10.15
CA VAL A 99 10.41 4.93 -9.00
C VAL A 99 10.20 3.76 -8.06
N ASP A 100 8.94 3.38 -7.85
CA ASP A 100 8.59 2.25 -7.01
C ASP A 100 7.31 1.54 -7.46
N ALA A 101 7.19 0.27 -7.11
CA ALA A 101 6.05 -0.58 -7.42
C ALA A 101 5.67 -1.42 -6.20
N LEU A 102 4.37 -1.47 -5.90
CA LEU A 102 3.79 -2.24 -4.81
C LEU A 102 2.64 -3.09 -5.32
N HIS A 103 2.75 -4.40 -5.15
CA HIS A 103 1.60 -5.29 -5.19
C HIS A 103 0.76 -5.13 -3.95
N LEU A 104 -0.51 -4.87 -4.19
CA LEU A 104 -1.48 -4.79 -3.12
C LEU A 104 -1.94 -6.21 -2.73
N PRO A 105 -2.16 -6.45 -1.42
CA PRO A 105 -2.61 -7.74 -0.95
C PRO A 105 -4.05 -7.98 -1.39
N ARG A 106 -4.35 -9.21 -1.85
CA ARG A 106 -5.71 -9.62 -2.21
C ARG A 106 -6.71 -9.23 -1.12
N PHE A 107 -7.85 -8.70 -1.56
CA PHE A 107 -8.94 -8.34 -0.68
C PHE A 107 -9.73 -9.58 -0.23
N LYS A 108 -10.25 -9.54 0.99
CA LYS A 108 -11.24 -10.51 1.48
C LYS A 108 -12.65 -10.12 0.98
N PRO A 109 -13.66 -11.01 1.05
CA PRO A 109 -15.04 -10.62 0.76
C PRO A 109 -15.46 -9.38 1.56
N GLY A 110 -16.04 -8.38 0.89
CA GLY A 110 -16.42 -7.11 1.49
C GLY A 110 -15.28 -6.09 1.68
N GLU A 111 -14.07 -6.37 1.19
CA GLU A 111 -12.97 -5.41 1.13
C GLU A 111 -12.82 -4.83 -0.28
N ARG A 112 -12.32 -3.59 -0.38
CA ARG A 112 -11.95 -2.95 -1.65
C ARG A 112 -10.68 -2.11 -1.47
N TYR A 113 -10.02 -1.79 -2.58
CA TYR A 113 -9.01 -0.74 -2.58
C TYR A 113 -9.68 0.62 -2.66
N MET A 114 -9.11 1.59 -1.97
CA MET A 114 -9.51 2.98 -2.05
C MET A 114 -8.26 3.85 -2.05
N MET A 115 -8.14 4.67 -3.09
CA MET A 115 -7.22 5.79 -3.12
C MET A 115 -7.93 7.00 -2.53
N THR A 116 -7.26 7.76 -1.69
CA THR A 116 -7.85 8.97 -1.10
C THR A 116 -6.77 10.01 -0.81
N GLY A 117 -7.14 11.26 -1.09
CA GLY A 117 -6.47 12.44 -0.56
C GLY A 117 -7.11 12.89 0.75
N ASP A 118 -8.45 12.84 0.86
CA ASP A 118 -9.28 13.47 1.93
C ASP A 118 -9.15 12.88 3.36
N CYS A 119 -7.94 12.54 3.81
CA CYS A 119 -7.63 12.15 5.18
C CYS A 119 -6.41 12.90 5.70
N GLU A 120 -6.31 12.97 7.03
CA GLU A 120 -5.12 13.39 7.73
C GLU A 120 -4.26 12.17 8.05
N ILE A 121 -2.97 12.24 7.72
CA ILE A 121 -1.98 11.21 8.02
C ILE A 121 -0.81 11.86 8.76
N ASN A 122 -0.64 11.51 10.04
CA ASN A 122 0.41 12.10 10.88
C ASN A 122 0.40 13.65 10.85
N GLY A 123 -0.79 14.25 10.98
CA GLY A 123 -0.96 15.71 10.95
C GLY A 123 -0.93 16.34 9.55
N ASN A 124 -0.69 15.56 8.49
CA ASN A 124 -0.71 16.06 7.12
C ASN A 124 -2.07 15.78 6.48
N THR A 125 -2.80 16.81 6.12
CA THR A 125 -4.08 16.67 5.40
C THR A 125 -3.83 16.37 3.93
N ASP A 126 -4.83 15.85 3.23
CA ASP A 126 -4.81 15.75 1.76
C ASP A 126 -3.56 15.01 1.24
N THR A 127 -3.17 13.96 1.97
CA THR A 127 -2.03 13.11 1.65
C THR A 127 -2.53 11.90 0.91
N ASP A 128 -2.05 11.70 -0.32
CA ASP A 128 -2.46 10.53 -1.09
C ASP A 128 -1.91 9.24 -0.47
N PHE A 129 -2.79 8.25 -0.35
CA PHE A 129 -2.44 6.88 -0.02
C PHE A 129 -3.42 5.92 -0.67
N ILE A 130 -3.03 4.65 -0.73
CA ILE A 130 -3.92 3.55 -1.07
C ILE A 130 -4.16 2.69 0.16
N ALA A 131 -5.40 2.27 0.37
CA ALA A 131 -5.76 1.42 1.48
C ALA A 131 -6.65 0.25 1.06
N VAL A 132 -6.52 -0.85 1.80
CA VAL A 132 -7.52 -1.91 1.80
C VAL A 132 -8.54 -1.57 2.87
N VAL A 133 -9.75 -1.25 2.43
CA VAL A 133 -10.86 -0.87 3.30
C VAL A 133 -11.95 -1.93 3.32
N ARG A 134 -12.53 -2.18 4.48
CA ARG A 134 -13.71 -3.02 4.66
C ARG A 134 -14.96 -2.16 4.52
N LEU A 135 -15.87 -2.63 3.68
CA LEU A 135 -17.18 -2.03 3.51
C LEU A 135 -18.10 -2.44 4.65
N GLY A 136 -18.72 -1.44 5.27
CA GLY A 136 -19.80 -1.60 6.22
C GLY A 136 -21.16 -1.72 5.53
N ARG A 137 -22.22 -1.48 6.30
CA ARG A 137 -23.59 -1.46 5.77
C ARG A 137 -23.72 -0.37 4.71
N ARG A 138 -24.43 -0.68 3.61
CA ARG A 138 -24.67 0.23 2.46
C ARG A 138 -23.39 0.61 1.70
N GLU A 139 -22.39 -0.27 1.66
CA GLU A 139 -21.14 -0.08 0.91
C GLU A 139 -20.33 1.17 1.32
N LYS A 140 -20.58 1.67 2.53
CA LYS A 140 -19.84 2.79 3.13
C LYS A 140 -18.57 2.28 3.81
N VAL A 141 -17.51 3.08 3.79
CA VAL A 141 -16.28 2.77 4.51
C VAL A 141 -16.42 3.29 5.94
N ASP A 142 -16.23 2.41 6.92
CA ASP A 142 -15.92 2.85 8.28
C ASP A 142 -14.42 3.12 8.32
N TRP A 143 -14.00 4.37 8.16
CA TRP A 143 -12.58 4.72 8.14
C TRP A 143 -11.88 4.50 9.49
N LYS A 144 -12.63 4.47 10.60
CA LYS A 144 -12.06 4.31 11.93
C LYS A 144 -11.66 2.87 12.21
N THR A 145 -12.44 1.90 11.72
CA THR A 145 -12.21 0.48 12.02
C THR A 145 -12.03 -0.40 10.79
N GLY A 146 -12.33 0.13 9.61
CA GLY A 146 -12.38 -0.57 8.34
C GLY A 146 -11.09 -0.54 7.54
N ILE A 147 -10.09 0.27 7.91
CA ILE A 147 -8.79 0.23 7.24
C ILE A 147 -7.99 -0.97 7.76
N ARG A 148 -7.79 -1.97 6.89
CA ARG A 148 -7.00 -3.16 7.23
C ARG A 148 -5.50 -2.92 7.06
N ALA A 149 -5.12 -2.23 6.00
CA ALA A 149 -3.74 -1.92 5.65
C ALA A 149 -3.73 -0.72 4.70
N ALA A 150 -2.66 0.07 4.74
CA ALA A 150 -2.53 1.28 3.95
C ALA A 150 -1.06 1.53 3.57
N TRP A 151 -0.84 2.22 2.46
CA TRP A 151 0.49 2.58 1.96
C TRP A 151 0.46 3.96 1.35
N ALA A 152 1.49 4.75 1.61
CA ALA A 152 1.67 6.06 1.01
C ALA A 152 3.00 6.14 0.24
N PRO A 153 3.01 6.87 -0.88
CA PRO A 153 4.23 7.25 -1.55
C PRO A 153 5.00 8.31 -0.72
N LYS A 154 6.31 8.13 -0.69
CA LYS A 154 7.31 9.02 -0.09
C LYS A 154 8.27 9.46 -1.20
N PRO A 155 7.98 10.56 -1.90
CA PRO A 155 8.84 11.10 -2.97
C PRO A 155 10.26 11.35 -2.51
N GLU A 156 10.44 11.70 -1.24
CA GLU A 156 11.74 12.01 -0.64
C GLU A 156 12.65 10.79 -0.58
N THR A 157 12.08 9.61 -0.33
CA THR A 157 12.82 8.34 -0.28
C THR A 157 12.70 7.55 -1.58
N GLY A 158 11.80 7.96 -2.49
CA GLY A 158 11.46 7.24 -3.70
C GLY A 158 10.80 5.90 -3.40
N LYS A 159 10.04 5.79 -2.31
CA LYS A 159 9.42 4.52 -1.88
C LYS A 159 7.92 4.65 -1.64
N ILE A 160 7.21 3.56 -1.83
CA ILE A 160 5.89 3.33 -1.29
C ILE A 160 6.08 2.59 0.03
N GLU A 161 5.60 3.20 1.11
CA GLU A 161 5.82 2.72 2.47
C GLU A 161 4.49 2.40 3.14
N GLU A 162 4.48 1.34 3.96
CA GLU A 162 3.31 0.99 4.75
C GLU A 162 3.02 2.10 5.77
N LEU A 163 1.75 2.45 5.90
CA LEU A 163 1.25 3.39 6.88
C LEU A 163 0.66 2.64 8.07
N SER A 164 1.00 3.12 9.27
CA SER A 164 0.24 2.77 10.47
C SER A 164 -1.20 3.23 10.29
N THR A 165 -2.14 2.28 10.37
CA THR A 165 -3.57 2.59 10.24
C THR A 165 -4.08 3.48 11.37
N ARG A 166 -3.36 3.55 12.50
CA ARG A 166 -3.67 4.43 13.64
C ARG A 166 -3.43 5.90 13.32
N ASP A 167 -2.58 6.17 12.35
CA ASP A 167 -2.15 7.52 11.99
C ASP A 167 -3.10 8.16 10.97
N ILE A 168 -4.05 7.38 10.43
CA ILE A 168 -4.98 7.78 9.38
C ILE A 168 -6.30 8.22 10.01
N VAL A 169 -6.62 9.50 9.83
CA VAL A 169 -7.87 10.10 10.30
C VAL A 169 -8.61 10.70 9.11
N CYS A 170 -9.65 10.02 8.64
CA CYS A 170 -10.47 10.51 7.53
C CYS A 170 -11.70 11.23 8.07
N TRP A 171 -11.80 12.53 7.78
CA TRP A 171 -12.88 13.39 8.28
C TRP A 171 -14.20 13.21 7.51
N ARG A 172 -14.16 12.54 6.35
CA ARG A 172 -15.35 12.23 5.54
C ARG A 172 -15.76 10.75 5.64
N MET A 173 -16.81 10.49 6.41
CA MET A 173 -17.57 9.23 6.33
C MET A 173 -18.40 9.20 5.03
N THR A 174 -17.81 8.76 3.91
CA THR A 174 -18.40 8.48 2.56
C THR A 174 -19.86 8.92 2.24
N PRO A 175 -20.13 9.32 0.97
CA PRO A 175 -19.95 10.59 0.23
C PRO A 175 -21.23 11.49 0.32
N PRO A 176 -21.42 12.58 -0.46
CA PRO A 176 -22.79 13.02 -0.83
C PRO A 176 -23.60 11.89 -1.47
#